data_AF-A0A661C202-F1
#
_entry.id   AF-A0A661C202-F1
#
_cell.length_a   1.000
_cell.length_b   1.000
_cell.length_c   1.000
_cell.angle_alpha   90.00
_cell.angle_beta   90.00
_cell.angle_gamma   90.00
#
_symmetry.space_group_name_H-M   'P 1'
#
loop_
_entity.id
_entity.type
_entity.pdbx_description
1 polymer ?
#
loop_
_entity_poly.entity_id
_entity_poly.type
_entity_poly.pdbx_seq_one_letter_code
_entity_poly.pdbx_strand_id
1 'polypeptide(L)'
;DGVVFKLVDTTSQVYLHHKSEIGEYFLSSDTVIPSFTRENKIAHVIDQVPKGELDEFNTISYTIGGMMVFPGNRIGRKMTINGARGFHPRIKDRFDLTVECIRRHYIRENSPLSDPMERYANFFSLFDSFRGYVEFFLLQDIVTEDFSAVKFFAPFDNFKTVPLPSTREAYIAYKKLAVEFVEARNCRILRTG
;
A
#
# COMPACT_ATOMS: atom_id res chain seq x y z
N ASP A 1 0.97 -0.60 -24.29
CA ASP A 1 2.07 -1.01 -25.19
C ASP A 1 2.85 -2.26 -24.77
N GLY A 2 2.48 -2.99 -23.71
CA GLY A 2 2.97 -4.36 -23.47
C GLY A 2 4.47 -4.55 -23.28
N VAL A 3 5.23 -3.47 -23.02
CA VAL A 3 6.68 -3.52 -22.84
C VAL A 3 7.03 -4.30 -21.58
N VAL A 4 7.99 -5.23 -21.70
CA VAL A 4 8.40 -6.09 -20.59
C VAL A 4 9.16 -5.27 -19.53
N PHE A 5 8.58 -5.14 -18.34
CA PHE A 5 9.23 -4.51 -17.19
C PHE A 5 10.11 -5.51 -16.43
N LYS A 6 11.32 -5.78 -16.94
CA LYS A 6 12.25 -6.73 -16.28
C LYS A 6 12.90 -6.10 -15.04
N LEU A 7 12.83 -6.80 -13.91
CA LEU A 7 13.55 -6.46 -12.68
C LEU A 7 14.83 -7.30 -12.55
N VAL A 8 15.90 -6.70 -12.07
CA VAL A 8 17.14 -7.38 -11.67
C VAL A 8 17.52 -7.03 -10.24
N ASP A 9 18.05 -8.00 -9.50
CA ASP A 9 18.50 -7.90 -8.11
C ASP A 9 20.05 -7.89 -7.98
N THR A 10 20.76 -7.97 -9.10
CA THR A 10 22.23 -8.03 -9.15
C THR A 10 22.91 -6.66 -9.14
N THR A 11 22.13 -5.57 -9.15
CA THR A 11 22.69 -4.21 -9.15
C THR A 11 23.17 -3.85 -7.74
N SER A 12 24.46 -3.57 -7.58
CA SER A 12 25.06 -3.25 -6.29
C SER A 12 24.31 -2.10 -5.57
N GLN A 13 24.00 -2.31 -4.29
CA GLN A 13 23.28 -1.36 -3.41
C GLN A 13 21.83 -1.05 -3.81
N VAL A 14 21.23 -1.81 -4.72
CA VAL A 14 19.83 -1.64 -5.16
C VAL A 14 19.07 -2.94 -4.91
N TYR A 15 17.86 -2.83 -4.34
CA TYR A 15 17.02 -4.01 -4.06
C TYR A 15 16.44 -4.61 -5.35
N LEU A 16 15.71 -3.80 -6.13
CA LEU A 16 15.19 -4.17 -7.43
C LEU A 16 15.48 -3.04 -8.42
N HIS A 17 16.11 -3.35 -9.54
CA HIS A 17 16.48 -2.36 -10.56
C HIS A 17 15.82 -2.69 -11.89
N HIS A 18 15.32 -1.66 -12.57
CA HIS A 18 14.89 -1.71 -13.95
C HIS A 18 15.57 -0.61 -14.76
N LYS A 19 16.00 -0.94 -15.98
CA LYS A 19 16.50 0.04 -16.95
C LYS A 19 16.18 -0.43 -18.37
N SER A 20 15.45 0.39 -19.12
CA SER A 20 15.11 0.17 -20.53
C SER A 20 14.73 1.49 -21.21
N GLU A 21 14.20 1.44 -22.44
CA GLU A 21 13.65 2.59 -23.15
C GLU A 21 12.48 3.27 -22.44
N ILE A 22 11.75 2.56 -21.57
CA ILE A 22 10.63 3.14 -20.78
C ILE A 22 11.10 3.80 -19.48
N GLY A 23 12.40 3.76 -19.16
CA GLY A 23 12.99 4.50 -18.05
C GLY A 23 13.93 3.67 -17.16
N GLU A 24 14.40 4.31 -16.09
CA GLU A 24 15.26 3.71 -15.07
C GLU A 24 14.59 3.84 -13.69
N TYR A 25 14.39 2.72 -13.01
CA TYR A 25 13.64 2.66 -11.75
C TYR A 25 14.39 1.82 -10.72
N PHE A 26 14.50 2.38 -9.52
CA PHE A 26 15.08 1.73 -8.35
C PHE A 26 13.93 1.43 -7.40
N LEU A 27 13.52 0.17 -7.32
CA LEU A 27 12.34 -0.25 -6.60
C LEU A 27 12.71 -0.97 -5.31
N SER A 28 11.80 -0.89 -4.34
CA SER A 28 11.82 -1.61 -3.08
C SER A 28 10.49 -2.28 -2.86
N SER A 29 10.47 -3.41 -2.16
CA SER A 29 9.24 -4.04 -1.70
C SER A 29 9.05 -3.82 -0.21
N ASP A 30 7.79 -3.72 0.21
CA ASP A 30 7.42 -3.54 1.61
C ASP A 30 6.01 -4.09 1.85
N THR A 31 5.72 -4.47 3.11
CA THR A 31 4.37 -4.88 3.51
C THR A 31 3.48 -3.66 3.65
N VAL A 32 2.25 -3.75 3.14
CA VAL A 32 1.31 -2.62 3.16
C VAL A 32 0.23 -2.73 4.23
N ILE A 33 0.16 -3.84 4.95
CA ILE A 33 -0.87 -4.06 5.97
C ILE A 33 -0.25 -3.94 7.37
N PRO A 34 -0.44 -2.81 8.07
CA PRO A 34 0.07 -2.66 9.43
C PRO A 34 -0.79 -3.43 10.42
N SER A 35 -0.18 -4.37 11.16
CA SER A 35 -0.86 -5.03 12.29
C SER A 35 -1.02 -4.12 13.51
N PHE A 36 -0.36 -2.96 13.50
CA PHE A 36 -0.26 -1.98 14.59
C PHE A 36 0.26 -2.51 15.93
N THR A 37 0.78 -3.73 15.96
CA THR A 37 1.34 -4.37 17.17
C THR A 37 2.49 -3.60 17.82
N ARG A 38 3.12 -2.69 17.08
CA ARG A 38 4.22 -1.82 17.57
C ARG A 38 3.80 -0.35 17.77
N GLU A 39 2.51 -0.03 17.62
CA GLU A 39 2.02 1.34 17.79
C GLU A 39 1.61 1.60 19.24
N ASN A 40 2.53 2.20 20.00
CA ASN A 40 2.37 2.48 21.43
C ASN A 40 1.10 3.28 21.76
N LYS A 41 0.62 4.14 20.86
CA LYS A 41 -0.59 4.95 21.07
C LYS A 41 -1.85 4.11 21.25
N ILE A 42 -1.87 2.90 20.70
CA ILE A 42 -3.01 1.98 20.78
C ILE A 42 -2.65 0.66 21.46
N ALA A 43 -1.55 0.60 22.23
CA ALA A 43 -1.16 -0.60 22.97
C ALA A 43 -2.33 -1.13 23.83
N HIS A 44 -3.04 -0.22 24.50
CA HIS A 44 -4.25 -0.54 25.28
C HIS A 44 -5.38 -1.22 24.49
N VAL A 45 -5.43 -1.06 23.16
CA VAL A 45 -6.36 -1.78 22.27
C VAL A 45 -5.77 -3.14 21.88
N ILE A 46 -4.50 -3.15 21.45
CA ILE A 46 -3.81 -4.35 20.97
C ILE A 46 -3.69 -5.40 22.08
N ASP A 47 -3.41 -4.99 23.32
CA ASP A 47 -3.24 -5.90 24.47
C ASP A 47 -4.53 -6.66 24.84
N GLN A 48 -5.68 -6.24 24.30
CA GLN A 48 -6.96 -6.94 24.47
C GLN A 48 -7.23 -8.02 23.41
N VAL A 49 -6.31 -8.21 22.46
CA VAL A 49 -6.41 -9.19 21.39
C VAL A 49 -5.47 -10.37 21.70
N PRO A 50 -5.94 -11.62 21.63
CA PRO A 50 -5.09 -12.78 21.87
C PRO A 50 -3.85 -12.77 20.94
N LYS A 51 -2.68 -13.06 21.51
CA LYS A 51 -1.41 -13.06 20.76
C LYS A 51 -1.48 -13.96 19.50
N GLY A 52 -2.10 -15.14 19.61
CA GLY A 52 -2.26 -16.04 18.47
C GLY A 52 -3.01 -15.41 17.29
N GLU A 53 -4.02 -14.60 17.55
CA GLU A 53 -4.74 -13.86 16.50
C GLU A 53 -3.88 -12.75 15.86
N LEU A 54 -2.99 -12.14 16.63
CA LEU A 54 -2.05 -11.12 16.11
C LEU A 54 -0.94 -11.76 15.27
N ASP A 55 -0.44 -12.92 15.70
CA ASP A 55 0.59 -13.70 14.98
C ASP A 55 0.02 -14.23 13.66
N GLU A 56 -1.22 -14.71 13.64
CA GLU A 56 -1.94 -15.09 12.43
C GLU A 56 -2.12 -13.90 11.47
N PHE A 57 -2.57 -12.75 11.99
CA PHE A 57 -2.73 -11.55 11.16
C PHE A 57 -1.40 -11.08 10.55
N ASN A 58 -0.31 -11.10 11.32
CA ASN A 58 1.02 -10.82 10.80
C ASN A 58 1.38 -11.83 9.70
N THR A 59 1.21 -13.12 9.94
CA THR A 59 1.53 -14.17 8.95
C THR A 59 0.81 -13.93 7.62
N ILE A 60 -0.50 -13.63 7.66
CA ILE A 60 -1.29 -13.30 6.47
C ILE A 60 -0.74 -12.03 5.79
N SER A 61 -0.46 -10.98 6.56
CA SER A 61 0.04 -9.69 6.03
C SER A 61 1.43 -9.78 5.38
N TYR A 62 2.20 -10.83 5.67
CA TYR A 62 3.51 -11.12 5.04
C TYR A 62 3.43 -12.07 3.84
N THR A 63 2.23 -12.49 3.42
CA THR A 63 2.04 -13.18 2.14
C THR A 63 2.19 -12.22 0.94
N ILE A 64 2.31 -12.75 -0.28
CA ILE A 64 2.52 -11.94 -1.49
C ILE A 64 1.40 -10.90 -1.70
N GLY A 65 0.16 -11.21 -1.30
CA GLY A 65 -0.98 -10.31 -1.34
C GLY A 65 -0.85 -9.10 -0.41
N GLY A 66 -0.03 -9.20 0.64
CA GLY A 66 0.31 -8.10 1.54
C GLY A 66 1.53 -7.27 1.12
N MET A 67 2.21 -7.64 0.02
CA MET A 67 3.42 -6.96 -0.45
C MET A 67 3.11 -6.01 -1.61
N MET A 68 3.77 -4.85 -1.61
CA MET A 68 3.77 -3.91 -2.74
C MET A 68 5.18 -3.56 -3.16
N VAL A 69 5.30 -2.95 -4.33
CA VAL A 69 6.55 -2.42 -4.88
C VAL A 69 6.39 -0.93 -5.14
N PHE A 70 7.33 -0.13 -4.64
CA PHE A 70 7.40 1.31 -4.84
C PHE A 70 8.83 1.76 -5.13
N PRO A 71 9.03 2.93 -5.76
CA PRO A 71 10.34 3.57 -5.84
C PRO A 71 11.03 3.69 -4.47
N GLY A 72 12.24 3.12 -4.40
CA GLY A 72 13.07 3.01 -3.20
C GLY A 72 14.23 4.02 -3.15
N ASN A 73 14.55 4.69 -4.25
CA ASN A 73 15.56 5.75 -4.27
C ASN A 73 15.03 7.06 -3.69
N ARG A 74 15.87 7.82 -2.97
CA ARG A 74 15.49 9.15 -2.47
C ARG A 74 15.76 10.22 -3.53
N ILE A 75 14.73 10.95 -3.93
CA ILE A 75 14.86 12.11 -4.82
C ILE A 75 14.88 13.41 -4.00
N GLY A 76 15.93 14.22 -4.15
CA GLY A 76 16.08 15.49 -3.43
C GLY A 76 16.23 15.33 -1.91
N ARG A 77 16.82 14.22 -1.45
CA ARG A 77 16.98 13.85 -0.01
C ARG A 77 15.66 13.73 0.77
N LYS A 78 14.51 13.71 0.10
CA LYS A 78 13.20 13.55 0.73
C LYS A 78 12.88 12.05 0.97
N MET A 79 11.81 11.80 1.72
CA MET A 79 11.34 10.43 1.99
C MET A 79 10.88 9.75 0.70
N THR A 80 11.01 8.42 0.65
CA THR A 80 10.36 7.57 -0.35
C THR A 80 8.85 7.48 -0.06
N ILE A 81 8.08 6.86 -0.97
CA ILE A 81 6.65 6.60 -0.74
C ILE A 81 6.47 5.74 0.51
N ASN A 82 7.27 4.67 0.67
CA ASN A 82 7.25 3.81 1.86
C ASN A 82 7.52 4.59 3.15
N GLY A 83 8.53 5.45 3.16
CA GLY A 83 8.79 6.31 4.31
C GLY A 83 7.62 7.29 4.58
N ALA A 84 7.11 7.93 3.53
CA ALA A 84 6.03 8.90 3.68
C ALA A 84 4.75 8.26 4.23
N ARG A 85 4.30 7.12 3.70
CA ARG A 85 3.08 6.45 4.20
C ARG A 85 3.18 6.02 5.66
N GLY A 86 4.35 5.54 6.11
CA GLY A 86 4.53 5.06 7.47
C GLY A 86 4.64 6.18 8.50
N PHE A 87 5.38 7.24 8.18
CA PHE A 87 5.54 8.38 9.09
C PHE A 87 4.39 9.39 9.03
N HIS A 88 3.57 9.39 7.97
CA HIS A 88 2.50 10.37 7.84
C HIS A 88 1.39 10.11 8.88
N PRO A 89 1.07 11.07 9.77
CA PRO A 89 0.15 10.86 10.89
C PRO A 89 -1.29 10.55 10.48
N ARG A 90 -1.67 10.89 9.24
CA ARG A 90 -2.99 10.60 8.63
C ARG A 90 -3.03 9.32 7.79
N ILE A 91 -1.91 8.62 7.62
CA ILE A 91 -1.84 7.38 6.82
C ILE A 91 -1.43 6.20 7.69
N LYS A 92 -0.31 6.29 8.43
CA LYS A 92 0.18 5.24 9.34
C LYS A 92 0.19 3.86 8.67
N ASP A 93 0.78 3.80 7.48
CA ASP A 93 0.88 2.60 6.65
C ASP A 93 -0.45 1.99 6.17
N ARG A 94 -1.62 2.55 6.49
CA ARG A 94 -2.90 2.01 6.00
C ARG A 94 -2.95 1.97 4.47
N PHE A 95 -3.04 0.77 3.93
CA PHE A 95 -2.99 0.59 2.49
C PHE A 95 -4.21 1.16 1.77
N ASP A 96 -5.42 1.00 2.32
CA ASP A 96 -6.63 1.60 1.75
C ASP A 96 -6.53 3.13 1.63
N LEU A 97 -5.97 3.80 2.65
CA LEU A 97 -5.69 5.23 2.61
C LEU A 97 -4.58 5.58 1.60
N THR A 98 -3.58 4.71 1.44
CA THR A 98 -2.52 4.87 0.45
C THR A 98 -3.07 4.73 -0.97
N VAL A 99 -3.92 3.75 -1.23
CA VAL A 99 -4.60 3.56 -2.52
C VAL A 99 -5.50 4.74 -2.85
N GLU A 100 -6.19 5.34 -1.87
CA GLU A 100 -6.96 6.57 -2.08
C GLU A 100 -6.05 7.75 -2.46
N CYS A 101 -4.86 7.86 -1.88
CA CYS A 101 -3.87 8.87 -2.31
C CYS A 101 -3.42 8.64 -3.77
N ILE A 102 -3.22 7.37 -4.16
CA ILE A 102 -2.87 7.00 -5.54
C ILE A 102 -4.02 7.33 -6.49
N ARG A 103 -5.27 6.99 -6.14
CA ARG A 103 -6.47 7.34 -6.92
C ARG A 103 -6.53 8.84 -7.16
N ARG A 104 -6.36 9.64 -6.10
CA ARG A 104 -6.34 11.11 -6.18
C ARG A 104 -5.20 11.64 -7.04
N HIS A 105 -4.02 11.02 -7.00
CA HIS A 105 -2.90 11.41 -7.87
C HIS A 105 -3.30 11.34 -9.36
N TYR A 106 -3.94 10.24 -9.80
CA TYR A 106 -4.36 10.09 -11.20
C TYR A 106 -5.44 11.09 -11.63
N ILE A 107 -6.30 11.54 -10.71
CA ILE A 107 -7.33 12.56 -10.99
C ILE A 107 -6.91 13.98 -10.58
N ARG A 108 -5.63 14.18 -10.23
CA ARG A 108 -5.03 15.46 -9.82
C ARG A 108 -5.69 16.13 -8.62
N GLU A 109 -6.18 15.33 -7.68
CA GLU A 109 -6.70 15.79 -6.40
C GLU A 109 -5.64 15.75 -5.30
N ASN A 110 -5.81 16.64 -4.30
CA ASN A 110 -4.92 16.69 -3.15
C ASN A 110 -5.16 15.54 -2.17
N SER A 111 -4.05 15.02 -1.62
CA SER A 111 -4.02 13.98 -0.60
C SER A 111 -2.84 14.20 0.36
N PRO A 112 -2.82 13.52 1.51
CA PRO A 112 -1.66 13.55 2.42
C PRO A 112 -0.33 13.14 1.78
N LEU A 113 -0.37 12.39 0.68
CA LEU A 113 0.82 11.90 -0.02
C LEU A 113 1.03 12.59 -1.38
N SER A 114 0.39 13.73 -1.67
CA SER A 114 0.56 14.44 -2.96
C SER A 114 2.04 14.71 -3.28
N ASP A 115 2.80 15.29 -2.35
CA ASP A 115 4.23 15.60 -2.54
C ASP A 115 5.12 14.39 -2.89
N PRO A 116 5.03 13.24 -2.18
CA PRO A 116 5.77 12.05 -2.59
C PRO A 116 5.23 11.43 -3.88
N MET A 117 3.91 11.42 -4.14
CA MET A 117 3.38 10.86 -5.39
C MET A 117 3.88 11.66 -6.60
N GLU A 118 3.82 12.99 -6.55
CA GLU A 118 4.31 13.88 -7.61
C GLU A 118 5.81 13.68 -7.88
N ARG A 119 6.60 13.47 -6.82
CA ARG A 119 8.04 13.20 -6.92
C ARG A 119 8.37 11.96 -7.73
N TYR A 120 7.48 10.96 -7.71
CA TYR A 120 7.62 9.73 -8.46
C TYR A 120 6.55 9.61 -9.57
N ALA A 121 6.07 10.73 -10.12
CA ALA A 121 5.06 10.73 -11.18
C ALA A 121 5.44 9.84 -12.38
N ASN A 122 6.72 9.77 -12.75
CA ASN A 122 7.22 8.90 -13.82
C ASN A 122 7.03 7.39 -13.54
N PHE A 123 6.91 6.99 -12.28
CA PHE A 123 6.54 5.62 -11.92
C PHE A 123 5.03 5.41 -12.11
N PHE A 124 4.21 6.36 -11.68
CA PHE A 124 2.75 6.27 -11.86
C PHE A 124 2.32 6.37 -13.34
N SER A 125 3.06 7.10 -14.16
CA SER A 125 2.80 7.19 -15.60
C SER A 125 2.97 5.86 -16.34
N LEU A 126 3.71 4.89 -15.77
CA LEU A 126 3.84 3.54 -16.35
C LEU A 126 2.50 2.82 -16.52
N PHE A 127 1.52 3.18 -15.68
CA PHE A 127 0.23 2.51 -15.62
C PHE A 127 -0.89 3.29 -16.30
N ASP A 128 -0.60 4.49 -16.81
CA ASP A 128 -1.49 5.42 -17.52
C ASP A 128 -2.68 5.97 -16.70
N SER A 129 -3.41 5.11 -15.99
CA SER A 129 -4.59 5.45 -15.20
C SER A 129 -4.61 4.73 -13.86
N PHE A 130 -5.48 5.18 -12.95
CA PHE A 130 -5.73 4.47 -11.68
C PHE A 130 -6.19 3.03 -11.92
N ARG A 131 -7.06 2.82 -12.91
CA ARG A 131 -7.49 1.48 -13.32
C ARG A 131 -6.29 0.63 -13.77
N GLY A 132 -5.42 1.18 -14.62
CA GLY A 132 -4.22 0.48 -15.07
C GLY A 132 -3.28 0.13 -13.91
N TYR A 133 -3.14 1.02 -12.91
CA TYR A 133 -2.36 0.75 -11.69
C TYR A 133 -2.97 -0.42 -10.90
N VAL A 134 -4.29 -0.38 -10.67
CA VAL A 134 -5.03 -1.41 -9.94
C VAL A 134 -4.93 -2.75 -10.65
N GLU A 135 -5.13 -2.78 -11.97
CA GLU A 135 -5.10 -4.00 -12.76
C GLU A 135 -3.68 -4.60 -12.81
N PHE A 136 -2.65 -3.77 -12.98
CA PHE A 136 -1.26 -4.22 -13.00
C PHE A 136 -0.84 -4.87 -11.67
N PHE A 137 -1.18 -4.26 -10.53
CA PHE A 137 -0.81 -4.77 -9.21
C PHE A 137 -1.81 -5.76 -8.61
N LEU A 138 -2.85 -6.12 -9.36
CA LEU A 138 -3.91 -7.04 -8.95
C LEU A 138 -4.63 -6.57 -7.67
N LEU A 139 -5.03 -5.30 -7.63
CA LEU A 139 -5.64 -4.62 -6.48
C LEU A 139 -7.17 -4.50 -6.55
N GLN A 140 -7.83 -5.20 -7.47
CA GLN A 140 -9.27 -5.03 -7.73
C GLN A 140 -10.13 -5.26 -6.48
N ASP A 141 -9.65 -6.07 -5.53
CA ASP A 141 -10.38 -6.41 -4.31
C ASP A 141 -10.43 -5.26 -3.28
N ILE A 142 -9.59 -4.21 -3.44
CA ILE A 142 -9.62 -3.00 -2.59
C ILE A 142 -10.37 -1.82 -3.22
N VAL A 143 -10.98 -2.00 -4.40
CA VAL A 143 -11.75 -0.94 -5.08
C VAL A 143 -13.15 -1.42 -5.45
N THR A 144 -14.03 -0.48 -5.79
CA THR A 144 -15.32 -0.78 -6.40
C THR A 144 -15.13 -1.38 -7.80
N GLU A 145 -16.13 -2.13 -8.29
CA GLU A 145 -16.05 -2.86 -9.57
C GLU A 145 -15.81 -1.93 -10.77
N ASP A 146 -16.28 -0.69 -10.67
CA ASP A 146 -16.09 0.38 -11.66
C ASP A 146 -14.79 1.18 -11.46
N PHE A 147 -13.95 0.81 -10.49
CA PHE A 147 -12.70 1.46 -10.12
C PHE A 147 -12.84 2.93 -9.65
N SER A 148 -14.06 3.38 -9.35
CA SER A 148 -14.32 4.78 -8.99
C SER A 148 -13.98 5.13 -7.54
N ALA A 149 -14.02 4.15 -6.63
CA ALA A 149 -13.78 4.35 -5.21
C ALA A 149 -12.98 3.21 -4.57
N VAL A 150 -12.33 3.53 -3.44
CA VAL A 150 -11.60 2.57 -2.61
C VAL A 150 -12.54 1.99 -1.54
N LYS A 151 -12.41 0.68 -1.29
CA LYS A 151 -13.04 -0.02 -0.18
C LYS A 151 -12.17 0.15 1.06
N PHE A 152 -12.61 1.00 1.99
CA PHE A 152 -11.83 1.32 3.19
C PHE A 152 -11.96 0.25 4.28
N PHE A 153 -10.89 0.05 5.04
CA PHE A 153 -10.83 -0.88 6.18
C PHE A 153 -11.38 -0.30 7.48
N ALA A 154 -11.87 0.93 7.43
CA ALA A 154 -12.60 1.62 8.50
C ALA A 154 -13.38 2.80 7.87
N PRO A 155 -14.35 3.42 8.59
CA PRO A 155 -15.01 4.62 8.10
C PRO A 155 -14.01 5.70 7.63
N PHE A 156 -14.25 6.26 6.45
CA PHE A 156 -13.38 7.23 5.81
C PHE A 156 -14.00 8.64 5.84
N ASP A 157 -13.23 9.61 6.31
CA ASP A 157 -13.70 10.98 6.55
C ASP A 157 -12.85 12.04 5.82
N ASN A 158 -12.27 11.66 4.67
CA ASN A 158 -11.37 12.50 3.90
C ASN A 158 -10.07 12.86 4.65
N PHE A 159 -9.44 11.85 5.26
CA PHE A 159 -8.16 11.95 6.00
C PHE A 159 -8.19 12.91 7.20
N LYS A 160 -9.36 13.20 7.78
CA LYS A 160 -9.47 14.13 8.92
C LYS A 160 -9.17 13.43 10.24
N THR A 161 -9.56 12.17 10.38
CA THR A 161 -9.36 11.39 11.59
C THR A 161 -8.02 10.65 11.58
N VAL A 162 -7.49 10.40 12.78
CA VAL A 162 -6.29 9.57 12.97
C VAL A 162 -6.59 8.15 12.47
N PRO A 163 -5.73 7.56 11.63
CA PRO A 163 -5.96 6.25 11.00
C PRO A 163 -5.89 5.04 11.95
N LEU A 164 -5.74 5.26 13.26
CA LEU A 164 -5.54 4.21 14.25
C LEU A 164 -6.87 3.79 14.90
N PRO A 165 -7.14 2.49 15.05
CA PRO A 165 -8.33 2.02 15.77
C PRO A 165 -8.36 2.50 17.22
N SER A 166 -9.49 3.06 17.65
CA SER A 166 -9.66 3.60 19.00
C SER A 166 -10.24 2.60 20.01
N THR A 167 -10.80 1.48 19.55
CA THR A 167 -11.34 0.41 20.39
C THR A 167 -10.96 -0.97 19.85
N ARG A 168 -11.11 -2.00 20.68
CA ARG A 168 -10.91 -3.40 20.30
C ARG A 168 -11.80 -3.79 19.13
N GLU A 169 -13.06 -3.38 19.16
CA GLU A 169 -14.05 -3.68 18.12
C GLU A 169 -13.64 -3.04 16.78
N ALA A 170 -13.17 -1.78 16.81
CA ALA A 170 -12.66 -1.11 15.63
C ALA A 170 -11.40 -1.80 15.07
N TYR A 171 -10.51 -2.28 15.95
CA TYR A 171 -9.32 -3.03 15.53
C TYR A 171 -9.70 -4.36 14.89
N ILE A 172 -10.62 -5.12 15.48
CA ILE A 172 -11.08 -6.40 14.93
C ILE A 172 -11.79 -6.20 13.58
N ALA A 173 -12.59 -5.14 13.43
CA ALA A 173 -13.21 -4.81 12.15
C ALA A 173 -12.17 -4.46 11.07
N TYR A 174 -11.17 -3.63 11.41
CA TYR A 174 -10.05 -3.32 10.54
C TYR A 174 -9.28 -4.58 10.13
N LYS A 175 -8.89 -5.41 11.11
CA LYS A 175 -8.16 -6.67 10.90
C LYS A 175 -8.89 -7.56 9.92
N LYS A 176 -10.20 -7.76 10.12
CA LYS A 176 -11.04 -8.60 9.26
C LYS A 176 -10.99 -8.13 7.80
N LEU A 177 -11.25 -6.85 7.53
CA LEU A 177 -11.25 -6.32 6.17
C LEU A 177 -9.87 -6.36 5.52
N ALA A 178 -8.81 -6.09 6.29
CA ALA A 178 -7.44 -6.18 5.81
C ALA A 178 -7.05 -7.62 5.43
N VAL A 179 -7.43 -8.60 6.25
CA VAL A 179 -7.23 -10.04 5.97
C VAL A 179 -8.00 -10.45 4.72
N GLU A 180 -9.28 -10.12 4.63
CA GLU A 180 -10.12 -10.43 3.46
C GLU A 180 -9.51 -9.89 2.17
N PHE A 181 -8.99 -8.66 2.18
CA PHE A 181 -8.29 -8.09 1.04
C PHE A 181 -7.03 -8.89 0.67
N VAL A 182 -6.17 -9.21 1.64
CA VAL A 182 -4.90 -9.92 1.38
C VAL A 182 -5.17 -11.32 0.83
N GLU A 183 -6.12 -12.05 1.40
CA GLU A 183 -6.50 -13.37 0.94
C GLU A 183 -7.11 -13.35 -0.47
N ALA A 184 -7.98 -12.39 -0.75
CA ALA A 184 -8.54 -12.21 -2.10
C ALA A 184 -7.45 -11.91 -3.13
N ARG A 185 -6.51 -11.03 -2.78
CA ARG A 185 -5.37 -10.70 -3.63
C ARG A 185 -4.43 -11.89 -3.82
N ASN A 186 -4.18 -12.69 -2.79
CA ASN A 186 -3.43 -13.95 -2.90
C ASN A 186 -4.08 -14.89 -3.92
N CYS A 187 -5.39 -15.09 -3.81
CA CYS A 187 -6.15 -15.93 -4.75
C CYS A 187 -6.07 -15.39 -6.18
N ARG A 188 -6.11 -14.06 -6.35
CA ARG A 188 -5.98 -13.40 -7.65
C ARG A 188 -4.60 -13.63 -8.26
N ILE A 189 -3.54 -13.40 -7.49
CA ILE A 189 -2.15 -13.63 -7.93
C ILE A 189 -1.96 -15.10 -8.35
N LEU A 190 -2.46 -16.05 -7.57
CA LEU A 190 -2.37 -17.47 -7.89
C LEU A 190 -3.09 -17.86 -9.19
N ARG A 191 -4.14 -17.14 -9.57
CA ARG A 191 -4.90 -17.40 -10.81
C ARG A 191 -4.32 -16.72 -12.05
N THR A 192 -3.43 -15.73 -11.86
CA THR A 192 -2.81 -14.96 -12.94
C THR A 192 -1.39 -15.42 -13.27
N GLY A 193 -0.71 -16.08 -12.32
CA GLY A 193 0.57 -16.76 -12.53
C GLY A 193 0.40 -18.14 -13.15
#